data_AF-A0A093XP26-F1
#
_entry.id   AF-A0A093XP26-F1
#
_cell.length_a   1.000
_cell.length_b   1.000
_cell.length_c   1.000
_cell.angle_alpha   90.00
_cell.angle_beta   90.00
_cell.angle_gamma   90.00
#
_symmetry.space_group_name_H-M   'P 1'
#
loop_
_entity.id
_entity.type
_entity.pdbx_description
1 polymer ?
#
loop_
_entity_poly.entity_id
_entity_poly.type
_entity_poly.pdbx_seq_one_letter_code
_entity_poly.pdbx_strand_id
1 'polypeptide(L)'
;MNEGFRLTGIDLHDHSEPFTTAAAYLGNLVGQHTRLLCENPESVSDEDECYAKYRCLHTVRMPTDQMVGSADCNGSFKLFLDDIRFGNILVDPKTIKINALIDWEFCYTAPRQFLNSPPPWLIPNPDPWDWNSEEREESKVQVLRFIKVLQEEESRLGKDHSFSVRMQNQHENGTFWYLQAMREPWCCLELIQSWSAEVGQPLETPVDITEFVEKRFQTRTASKN
;
A
#
# COMPACT_ATOMS: atom_id res chain seq x y z
N MET A 1 15.27 4.98 0.93
CA MET A 1 14.54 3.72 0.66
C MET A 1 13.07 3.96 0.94
N ASN A 2 12.22 3.60 -0.01
CA ASN A 2 10.76 3.64 0.07
C ASN A 2 10.21 2.37 -0.63
N GLU A 3 8.90 2.26 -0.77
CA GLU A 3 8.19 1.08 -1.28
C GLU A 3 8.60 0.75 -2.72
N GLY A 4 8.78 1.78 -3.56
CA GLY A 4 9.26 1.61 -4.94
C GLY A 4 10.65 0.96 -5.01
N PHE A 5 11.62 1.46 -4.22
CA PHE A 5 12.96 0.86 -4.16
C PHE A 5 12.93 -0.54 -3.54
N ARG A 6 12.17 -0.75 -2.45
CA ARG A 6 12.05 -2.05 -1.78
C ARG A 6 11.56 -3.13 -2.74
N LEU A 7 10.52 -2.86 -3.50
CA LEU A 7 9.81 -3.88 -4.27
C LEU A 7 10.40 -4.14 -5.65
N THR A 8 11.16 -3.19 -6.19
CA THR A 8 11.74 -3.33 -7.53
C THR A 8 13.25 -3.47 -7.52
N GLY A 9 13.92 -3.09 -6.43
CA GLY A 9 15.37 -2.94 -6.36
C GLY A 9 15.91 -1.80 -7.24
N ILE A 10 15.03 -1.03 -7.90
CA ILE A 10 15.39 0.06 -8.82
C ILE A 10 15.32 1.37 -8.04
N ASP A 11 16.46 2.04 -7.90
CA ASP A 11 16.50 3.42 -7.39
C ASP A 11 16.32 4.39 -8.55
N LEU A 12 15.16 5.04 -8.60
CA LEU A 12 14.89 6.08 -9.60
C LEU A 12 15.56 7.42 -9.26
N HIS A 13 16.14 7.56 -8.05
CA HIS A 13 16.72 8.80 -7.53
C HIS A 13 15.77 10.01 -7.62
N ASP A 14 14.45 9.77 -7.59
CA ASP A 14 13.43 10.78 -7.86
C ASP A 14 13.34 11.88 -6.79
N HIS A 15 13.78 11.60 -5.57
CA HIS A 15 13.68 12.56 -4.47
C HIS A 15 14.77 12.30 -3.41
N SER A 16 15.54 13.34 -3.08
CA SER A 16 16.61 13.29 -2.07
C SER A 16 16.24 13.96 -0.73
N GLU A 17 15.28 14.89 -0.76
CA GLU A 17 14.89 15.65 0.43
C GLU A 17 13.84 14.90 1.26
N PRO A 18 13.61 15.27 2.53
CA PRO A 18 12.49 14.73 3.30
C PRO A 18 11.14 15.29 2.81
N PHE A 19 10.11 14.44 2.77
CA PHE A 19 8.74 14.90 2.56
C PHE A 19 8.21 15.61 3.82
N THR A 20 7.52 16.73 3.64
CA THR A 20 6.91 17.49 4.74
C THR A 20 5.45 17.10 5.00
N THR A 21 4.80 16.45 4.04
CA THR A 21 3.40 16.02 4.14
C THR A 21 3.22 14.60 3.60
N ALA A 22 2.25 13.87 4.15
CA ALA A 22 1.85 12.56 3.61
C ALA A 22 1.36 12.68 2.16
N ALA A 23 0.73 13.82 1.82
CA ALA A 23 0.32 14.17 0.45
C ALA A 23 1.46 14.05 -0.56
N ALA A 24 2.55 14.75 -0.28
CA ALA A 24 3.68 14.83 -1.17
C ALA A 24 4.37 13.47 -1.29
N TYR A 25 4.44 12.72 -0.18
CA TYR A 25 4.97 11.36 -0.17
C TYR A 25 4.16 10.43 -1.08
N LEU A 26 2.84 10.35 -0.88
CA LEU A 26 1.95 9.46 -1.64
C LEU A 26 1.89 9.86 -3.12
N GLY A 27 1.80 11.16 -3.41
CA GLY A 27 1.83 11.67 -4.78
C GLY A 27 3.14 11.34 -5.51
N ASN A 28 4.28 11.46 -4.82
CA ASN A 28 5.57 11.04 -5.37
C ASN A 28 5.64 9.52 -5.58
N LEU A 29 5.08 8.73 -4.65
CA LEU A 29 5.07 7.27 -4.76
C LEU A 29 4.23 6.80 -5.96
N VAL A 30 3.07 7.42 -6.22
CA VAL A 30 2.30 7.15 -7.44
C VAL A 30 3.11 7.50 -8.69
N GLY A 31 3.79 8.65 -8.69
CA GLY A 31 4.67 9.05 -9.79
C GLY A 31 5.78 8.04 -10.07
N GLN A 32 6.45 7.54 -9.02
CA GLN A 32 7.45 6.48 -9.11
C GLN A 32 6.88 5.21 -9.73
N HIS A 33 5.73 4.75 -9.26
CA HIS A 33 5.07 3.56 -9.80
C HIS A 33 4.71 3.72 -11.28
N THR A 34 4.23 4.90 -11.69
CA THR A 34 3.96 5.21 -13.09
C THR A 34 5.24 5.19 -13.94
N ARG A 35 6.35 5.71 -13.41
CA ARG A 35 7.65 5.66 -14.10
C ARG A 35 8.17 4.24 -14.21
N LEU A 36 8.12 3.45 -13.14
CA LEU A 36 8.49 2.03 -13.14
C LEU A 36 7.66 1.25 -14.17
N LEU A 37 6.35 1.50 -14.25
CA LEU A 37 5.48 0.91 -15.25
C LEU A 37 5.87 1.31 -16.68
N CYS A 38 6.49 2.47 -16.90
CA CYS A 38 6.98 2.88 -18.22
C CYS A 38 8.39 2.32 -18.53
N GLU A 39 9.30 2.40 -17.57
CA GLU A 39 10.75 2.23 -17.76
C GLU A 39 11.22 0.79 -17.54
N ASN A 40 10.51 -0.01 -16.73
CA ASN A 40 10.87 -1.41 -16.47
C ASN A 40 10.21 -2.35 -17.50
N PRO A 41 10.97 -3.01 -18.40
CA PRO A 41 10.40 -3.89 -19.42
C PRO A 41 9.70 -5.14 -18.85
N GLU A 42 10.05 -5.55 -17.63
CA GLU A 42 9.50 -6.73 -16.95
C GLU A 42 8.24 -6.41 -16.12
N SER A 43 7.79 -5.14 -16.10
CA SER A 43 6.68 -4.72 -15.24
C SER A 43 5.29 -5.22 -15.68
N VAL A 44 5.14 -5.57 -16.96
CA VAL A 44 3.92 -6.13 -17.58
C VAL A 44 4.28 -7.02 -18.75
N SER A 45 3.43 -8.01 -19.00
CA SER A 45 3.55 -8.99 -20.07
C SER A 45 3.09 -8.44 -21.43
N ASP A 46 1.97 -7.71 -21.46
CA ASP A 46 1.33 -7.19 -22.68
C ASP A 46 0.76 -5.77 -22.52
N GLU A 47 0.19 -5.25 -23.61
CA GLU A 47 -0.42 -3.91 -23.66
C GLU A 47 -1.67 -3.83 -22.77
N ASP A 48 -2.52 -4.85 -22.73
CA ASP A 48 -3.76 -4.86 -21.96
C ASP A 48 -3.47 -4.76 -20.45
N GLU A 49 -2.47 -5.51 -19.96
CA GLU A 49 -1.97 -5.42 -18.60
C GLU A 49 -1.37 -4.02 -18.32
N CYS A 50 -0.68 -3.42 -19.30
CA CYS A 50 -0.18 -2.05 -19.19
C CYS A 50 -1.32 -1.02 -19.04
N TYR A 51 -2.36 -1.14 -19.88
CA TYR A 51 -3.55 -0.30 -19.82
C TYR A 51 -4.21 -0.42 -18.43
N ALA A 52 -4.40 -1.65 -17.95
CA ALA A 52 -5.04 -1.90 -16.68
C ALA A 52 -4.24 -1.31 -15.48
N LYS A 53 -2.93 -1.57 -15.41
CA LYS A 53 -2.08 -1.01 -14.34
C LYS A 53 -2.00 0.52 -14.40
N TYR A 54 -1.91 1.12 -15.59
CA TYR A 54 -1.90 2.59 -15.72
C TYR A 54 -3.22 3.22 -15.27
N ARG A 55 -4.37 2.62 -15.62
CA ARG A 55 -5.68 3.06 -15.13
C ARG A 55 -5.77 3.02 -13.62
N CYS A 56 -5.25 1.97 -12.99
CA CYS A 56 -5.25 1.89 -11.53
C CYS A 56 -4.35 2.93 -10.89
N LEU A 57 -3.13 3.14 -11.39
CA LEU A 57 -2.23 4.21 -10.93
C LEU A 57 -2.82 5.61 -11.09
N HIS A 58 -3.59 5.86 -12.14
CA HIS A 58 -4.31 7.11 -12.29
C HIS A 58 -5.50 7.21 -11.31
N THR A 59 -6.25 6.12 -11.16
CA THR A 59 -7.40 6.05 -10.24
C THR A 59 -6.98 6.34 -8.81
N VAL A 60 -5.84 5.84 -8.35
CA VAL A 60 -5.32 6.12 -6.99
C VAL A 60 -4.76 7.52 -6.83
N ARG A 61 -4.29 8.15 -7.90
CA ARG A 61 -3.82 9.53 -7.85
C ARG A 61 -4.94 10.48 -7.42
N MET A 62 -6.18 10.23 -7.86
CA MET A 62 -7.35 11.08 -7.59
C MET A 62 -7.78 11.13 -6.10
N PRO A 63 -8.03 10.00 -5.41
CA PRO A 63 -8.35 9.98 -4.00
C PRO A 63 -7.11 10.28 -3.15
N THR A 64 -5.88 10.28 -3.69
CA THR A 64 -4.72 10.79 -2.94
C THR A 64 -5.07 12.17 -2.40
N ASP A 65 -5.54 13.11 -3.21
CA ASP A 65 -5.88 14.46 -2.74
C ASP A 65 -7.03 14.49 -1.71
N GLN A 66 -7.99 13.55 -1.81
CA GLN A 66 -9.16 13.48 -0.92
C GLN A 66 -8.87 12.77 0.42
N MET A 67 -8.17 11.63 0.37
CA MET A 67 -7.73 10.86 1.54
C MET A 67 -6.66 11.62 2.31
N VAL A 68 -5.85 12.40 1.59
CA VAL A 68 -4.91 13.37 2.14
C VAL A 68 -5.64 14.59 2.72
N GLY A 69 -6.84 14.95 2.26
CA GLY A 69 -7.63 16.06 2.80
C GLY A 69 -8.15 15.86 4.24
N SER A 70 -7.86 14.73 4.89
CA SER A 70 -8.24 14.46 6.28
C SER A 70 -7.26 15.09 7.29
N ALA A 71 -7.69 15.29 8.54
CA ALA A 71 -6.91 15.91 9.62
C ALA A 71 -5.54 15.24 9.93
N ASP A 72 -5.23 14.12 9.26
CA ASP A 72 -3.97 13.40 9.30
C ASP A 72 -2.93 13.86 8.26
N CYS A 73 -3.28 14.85 7.42
CA CYS A 73 -2.42 15.69 6.54
C CYS A 73 -0.99 15.94 7.03
N ASN A 74 -0.99 16.58 8.20
CA ASN A 74 0.20 17.06 8.87
C ASN A 74 0.70 16.07 9.92
N GLY A 75 0.22 14.81 9.84
CA GLY A 75 0.64 13.74 10.72
C GLY A 75 2.14 13.52 10.59
N SER A 76 2.82 13.38 11.74
CA SER A 76 4.25 13.09 11.76
C SER A 76 4.58 11.82 10.96
N PHE A 77 5.67 11.83 10.21
CA PHE A 77 6.29 10.61 9.73
C PHE A 77 6.76 9.76 10.91
N LYS A 78 6.65 8.44 10.78
CA LYS A 78 7.07 7.48 11.79
C LYS A 78 8.04 6.48 11.17
N LEU A 79 8.92 5.93 11.99
CA LEU A 79 9.69 4.75 11.59
C LEU A 79 8.70 3.61 11.35
N PHE A 80 8.75 3.05 10.16
CA PHE A 80 7.85 2.02 9.68
C PHE A 80 8.66 0.78 9.35
N LEU A 81 8.27 -0.32 9.99
CA LEU A 81 8.82 -1.65 9.73
C LEU A 81 7.79 -2.38 8.90
N ASP A 82 8.09 -2.50 7.60
CA ASP A 82 7.13 -2.92 6.59
C ASP A 82 6.98 -4.45 6.51
N ASP A 83 7.99 -5.21 6.97
CA ASP A 83 7.98 -6.68 7.04
C ASP A 83 7.85 -7.21 8.49
N ILE A 84 6.90 -6.67 9.27
CA ILE A 84 6.57 -7.26 10.58
C ILE A 84 5.78 -8.54 10.35
N ARG A 85 6.44 -9.67 10.09
CA ARG A 85 5.80 -11.00 9.98
C ARG A 85 6.17 -11.89 11.17
N PHE A 86 5.47 -12.99 11.36
CA PHE A 86 5.73 -13.91 12.49
C PHE A 86 7.19 -14.37 12.58
N GLY A 87 7.86 -14.59 11.45
CA GLY A 87 9.28 -14.95 11.42
C GLY A 87 10.23 -13.88 11.97
N ASN A 88 9.78 -12.62 12.03
CA ASN A 88 10.56 -11.46 12.46
C ASN A 88 10.21 -11.02 13.90
N ILE A 89 9.40 -11.80 14.62
CA ILE A 89 9.00 -11.52 16.01
C ILE A 89 9.60 -12.60 16.93
N LEU A 90 10.54 -12.21 17.78
CA LEU A 90 11.10 -13.10 18.79
C LEU A 90 10.21 -13.10 20.03
N VAL A 91 9.76 -14.28 20.45
CA VAL A 91 8.92 -14.47 21.63
C VAL A 91 9.59 -15.37 22.66
N ASP A 92 9.28 -15.15 23.94
CA ASP A 92 9.62 -16.11 24.98
C ASP A 92 8.77 -17.39 24.81
N PRO A 93 9.39 -18.59 24.72
CA PRO A 93 8.67 -19.81 24.38
C PRO A 93 7.72 -20.31 25.47
N LYS A 94 7.81 -19.79 26.70
CA LYS A 94 6.96 -20.20 27.83
C LYS A 94 5.80 -19.25 28.05
N THR A 95 6.03 -17.95 27.88
CA THR A 95 5.09 -16.88 28.20
C THR A 95 4.49 -16.21 26.97
N ILE A 96 5.04 -16.46 25.78
CA ILE A 96 4.65 -15.86 24.50
C ILE A 96 4.84 -14.33 24.48
N LYS A 97 5.55 -13.77 25.46
CA LYS A 97 5.88 -12.35 25.47
C LYS A 97 6.83 -12.01 24.34
N ILE A 98 6.55 -10.92 23.62
CA ILE A 98 7.43 -10.39 22.58
C ILE A 98 8.70 -9.84 23.25
N ASN A 99 9.85 -10.39 22.85
CA ASN A 99 11.17 -9.98 23.34
C ASN A 99 11.82 -8.96 22.40
N ALA A 100 11.70 -9.16 21.09
CA ALA A 100 12.28 -8.26 20.08
C ALA A 100 11.59 -8.40 18.73
N LEU A 101 11.63 -7.32 17.95
CA LEU A 101 11.43 -7.34 16.52
C LEU A 101 12.82 -7.35 15.86
N ILE A 102 13.02 -8.19 14.86
CA ILE A 102 14.27 -8.27 14.09
C ILE A 102 14.03 -7.81 12.65
N ASP A 103 15.06 -7.91 11.81
CA ASP A 103 14.96 -7.65 10.36
C ASP A 103 14.64 -6.18 10.01
N TRP A 104 15.41 -5.27 10.60
CA TRP A 104 15.23 -3.82 10.44
C TRP A 104 15.90 -3.23 9.19
N GLU A 105 16.54 -4.05 8.34
CA GLU A 105 17.40 -3.57 7.25
C GLU A 105 16.64 -2.78 6.16
N PHE A 106 15.31 -2.99 6.08
CA PHE A 106 14.42 -2.26 5.17
C PHE A 106 13.45 -1.31 5.87
N CYS A 107 13.70 -0.94 7.13
CA CYS A 107 12.86 0.05 7.80
C CYS A 107 13.08 1.46 7.22
N TYR A 108 12.01 2.27 7.15
CA TYR A 108 12.07 3.62 6.60
C TYR A 108 11.07 4.55 7.29
N THR A 109 11.19 5.85 7.05
CA THR A 109 10.23 6.83 7.56
C THR A 109 9.03 6.93 6.61
N ALA A 110 7.84 6.59 7.09
CA ALA A 110 6.61 6.59 6.29
C ALA A 110 5.52 7.47 6.94
N PRO A 111 4.48 7.86 6.18
CA PRO A 111 3.30 8.48 6.75
C PRO A 111 2.70 7.61 7.87
N ARG A 112 2.30 8.22 9.00
CA ARG A 112 1.69 7.51 10.14
C ARG A 112 0.48 6.66 9.72
N GLN A 113 -0.22 7.07 8.67
CA GLN A 113 -1.35 6.37 8.08
C GLN A 113 -1.05 4.90 7.79
N PHE A 114 0.18 4.54 7.48
CA PHE A 114 0.59 3.15 7.25
C PHE A 114 0.56 2.32 8.53
N LEU A 115 0.90 2.90 9.68
CA LEU A 115 0.80 2.23 10.98
C LEU A 115 -0.64 2.09 11.48
N ASN A 116 -1.55 2.91 10.95
CA ASN A 116 -2.97 2.81 11.25
C ASN A 116 -3.65 1.72 10.41
N SER A 117 -2.96 1.12 9.44
CA SER A 117 -3.50 0.00 8.66
C SER A 117 -3.25 -1.32 9.38
N PRO A 118 -4.18 -2.29 9.27
CA PRO A 118 -3.95 -3.66 9.73
C PRO A 118 -2.61 -4.20 9.22
N PRO A 119 -1.83 -4.91 10.06
CA PRO A 119 -0.57 -5.51 9.64
C PRO A 119 -0.71 -6.41 8.40
N PRO A 120 0.25 -6.40 7.47
CA PRO A 120 0.14 -7.16 6.21
C PRO A 120 -0.09 -8.66 6.37
N TRP A 121 0.40 -9.28 7.45
CA TRP A 121 0.17 -10.71 7.72
C TRP A 121 -1.28 -11.06 8.14
N LEU A 122 -2.13 -10.06 8.39
CA LEU A 122 -3.58 -10.27 8.53
C LEU A 122 -4.28 -10.41 7.19
N ILE A 123 -3.59 -10.13 6.09
CA ILE A 123 -4.04 -10.37 4.74
C ILE A 123 -3.59 -11.81 4.40
N PRO A 124 -4.46 -12.82 4.53
CA PRO A 124 -4.08 -14.22 4.33
C PRO A 124 -3.68 -14.50 2.88
N ASN A 125 -2.97 -15.61 2.69
CA ASN A 125 -2.77 -16.25 1.39
C ASN A 125 -3.99 -17.16 1.06
N PRO A 126 -4.43 -17.30 -0.20
CA PRO A 126 -3.85 -16.71 -1.41
C PRO A 126 -3.97 -15.19 -1.37
N ASP A 127 -3.19 -14.47 -2.15
CA ASP A 127 -3.20 -13.00 -2.09
C ASP A 127 -4.61 -12.40 -2.36
N PRO A 128 -4.91 -11.16 -1.91
CA PRO A 128 -6.25 -10.55 -1.99
C PRO A 128 -6.96 -10.55 -3.34
N TRP A 129 -6.18 -10.66 -4.40
CA TRP A 129 -6.67 -10.68 -5.77
C TRP A 129 -7.18 -12.04 -6.23
N ASP A 130 -6.75 -13.11 -5.59
CA ASP A 130 -7.26 -14.46 -5.82
C ASP A 130 -8.47 -14.78 -4.94
N TRP A 131 -8.85 -13.89 -4.01
CA TRP A 131 -9.94 -14.12 -3.08
C TRP A 131 -11.30 -14.17 -3.76
N ASN A 132 -12.02 -15.26 -3.50
CA ASN A 132 -13.45 -15.37 -3.69
C ASN A 132 -14.23 -14.55 -2.62
N SER A 133 -15.56 -14.54 -2.73
CA SER A 133 -16.40 -13.74 -1.82
C SER A 133 -16.34 -14.19 -0.35
N GLU A 134 -16.16 -15.48 -0.09
CA GLU A 134 -16.03 -16.04 1.26
C GLU A 134 -14.69 -15.63 1.88
N GLU A 135 -13.59 -15.77 1.14
CA GLU A 135 -12.25 -15.36 1.60
C GLU A 135 -12.17 -13.86 1.91
N ARG A 136 -12.85 -13.02 1.11
CA ARG A 136 -12.99 -11.58 1.40
C ARG A 136 -13.71 -11.31 2.71
N GLU A 137 -14.79 -12.04 2.98
CA GLU A 137 -15.55 -11.88 4.21
C GLU A 137 -14.77 -12.39 5.43
N GLU A 138 -14.07 -13.51 5.29
CA GLU A 138 -13.18 -14.03 6.33
C GLU A 138 -12.07 -13.03 6.67
N SER A 139 -11.43 -12.41 5.67
CA SER A 139 -10.43 -11.37 5.89
C SER A 139 -10.98 -10.18 6.68
N LYS A 140 -12.18 -9.68 6.33
CA LYS A 140 -12.84 -8.62 7.09
C LYS A 140 -13.06 -9.02 8.54
N VAL A 141 -13.53 -10.25 8.78
CA VAL A 141 -13.71 -10.78 10.15
C VAL A 141 -12.37 -10.81 10.91
N GLN A 142 -11.26 -11.19 10.28
CA GLN A 142 -9.95 -11.19 10.93
C GLN A 142 -9.46 -9.77 11.26
N VAL A 143 -9.63 -8.81 10.34
CA VAL A 143 -9.29 -7.41 10.57
C VAL A 143 -10.10 -6.84 11.76
N LEU A 144 -11.41 -7.09 11.80
CA LEU A 144 -12.27 -6.64 12.90
C LEU A 144 -11.89 -7.29 14.24
N ARG A 145 -11.50 -8.57 14.25
CA ARG A 145 -10.98 -9.24 15.45
C ARG A 145 -9.68 -8.61 15.92
N PHE A 146 -8.77 -8.28 15.01
CA PHE A 146 -7.53 -7.61 15.36
C PHE A 146 -7.78 -6.22 15.95
N ILE A 147 -8.65 -5.42 15.34
CA ILE A 147 -9.04 -4.09 15.86
C ILE A 147 -9.61 -4.22 17.28
N LYS A 148 -10.44 -5.23 17.53
CA LYS A 148 -11.00 -5.50 18.86
C LYS A 148 -9.90 -5.82 19.88
N VAL A 149 -8.96 -6.70 19.54
CA VAL A 149 -7.82 -7.04 20.41
C VAL A 149 -6.95 -5.81 20.67
N LEU A 150 -6.70 -4.99 19.65
CA LEU A 150 -5.95 -3.74 19.78
C LEU A 150 -6.64 -2.78 20.76
N GLN A 151 -7.96 -2.64 20.68
CA GLN A 151 -8.74 -1.81 21.60
C GLN A 151 -8.68 -2.33 23.05
N GLU A 152 -8.75 -3.64 23.25
CA GLU A 152 -8.61 -4.28 24.56
C GLU A 152 -7.21 -4.03 25.16
N GLU A 153 -6.15 -4.14 24.35
CA GLU A 153 -4.77 -3.86 24.77
C GLU A 153 -4.54 -2.38 25.06
N GLU A 154 -5.08 -1.48 24.24
CA GLU A 154 -5.06 -0.03 24.51
C GLU A 154 -5.74 0.28 25.85
N SER A 155 -6.87 -0.36 26.16
CA SER A 155 -7.56 -0.23 27.45
C SER A 155 -6.67 -0.71 28.61
N ARG A 156 -6.05 -1.89 28.46
CA ARG A 156 -5.16 -2.49 29.46
C ARG A 156 -3.93 -1.61 29.75
N LEU A 157 -3.45 -0.89 28.74
CA LEU A 157 -2.31 0.01 28.83
C LEU A 157 -2.69 1.46 29.20
N GLY A 158 -3.99 1.75 29.41
CA GLY A 158 -4.48 3.09 29.72
C GLY A 158 -4.29 4.10 28.58
N LYS A 159 -4.36 3.64 27.33
CA LYS A 159 -4.32 4.47 26.12
C LYS A 159 -5.72 4.92 25.72
N ASP A 160 -5.80 5.93 24.86
CA ASP A 160 -7.02 6.65 24.46
C ASP A 160 -7.76 6.02 23.26
N HIS A 161 -7.44 4.77 22.90
CA HIS A 161 -7.97 4.07 21.73
C HIS A 161 -7.67 4.74 20.39
N SER A 162 -6.71 5.67 20.35
CA SER A 162 -6.44 6.42 19.13
C SER A 162 -5.98 5.52 17.96
N PHE A 163 -5.31 4.40 18.19
CA PHE A 163 -4.91 3.50 17.10
C PHE A 163 -6.08 2.64 16.60
N SER A 164 -6.81 1.97 17.50
CA SER A 164 -7.96 1.14 17.10
C SER A 164 -9.03 1.94 16.36
N VAL A 165 -9.36 3.14 16.85
CA VAL A 165 -10.35 4.04 16.18
C VAL A 165 -9.87 4.46 14.79
N ARG A 166 -8.58 4.83 14.64
CA ARG A 166 -8.04 5.21 13.32
C ARG A 166 -8.03 4.03 12.36
N MET A 167 -7.64 2.85 12.83
CA MET A 167 -7.61 1.63 12.03
C MET A 167 -9.00 1.22 11.58
N GLN A 168 -9.99 1.31 12.48
CA GLN A 168 -11.39 1.07 12.13
C GLN A 168 -11.88 2.05 11.06
N ASN A 169 -11.63 3.36 11.23
CA ASN A 169 -12.02 4.34 10.24
C ASN A 169 -11.37 4.08 8.87
N GLN A 170 -10.08 3.72 8.84
CA GLN A 170 -9.37 3.39 7.60
C GLN A 170 -9.92 2.13 6.92
N HIS A 171 -10.36 1.15 7.71
CA HIS A 171 -11.02 -0.04 7.19
C HIS A 171 -12.38 0.32 6.58
N GLU A 172 -13.26 1.02 7.33
CA GLU A 172 -14.63 1.32 6.92
C GLU A 172 -14.74 2.25 5.70
N ASN A 173 -13.78 3.18 5.53
CA ASN A 173 -13.80 4.14 4.42
C ASN A 173 -12.92 3.73 3.21
N GLY A 174 -12.38 2.51 3.22
CA GLY A 174 -11.51 1.97 2.17
C GLY A 174 -10.09 2.56 2.13
N THR A 175 -9.71 3.46 3.03
CA THR A 175 -8.33 4.01 3.08
C THR A 175 -7.29 2.91 3.22
N PHE A 176 -7.63 1.84 3.93
CA PHE A 176 -6.78 0.66 4.04
C PHE A 176 -6.36 0.12 2.66
N TRP A 177 -7.31 -0.21 1.80
CA TRP A 177 -7.02 -0.78 0.47
C TRP A 177 -6.26 0.20 -0.43
N TYR A 178 -6.59 1.49 -0.33
CA TYR A 178 -5.84 2.53 -1.00
C TYR A 178 -4.36 2.54 -0.56
N LEU A 179 -4.08 2.54 0.75
CA LEU A 179 -2.70 2.53 1.27
C LEU A 179 -1.98 1.20 0.98
N GLN A 180 -2.69 0.06 0.96
CA GLN A 180 -2.11 -1.22 0.53
C GLN A 180 -1.70 -1.16 -0.94
N ALA A 181 -2.55 -0.63 -1.83
CA ALA A 181 -2.24 -0.49 -3.24
C ALA A 181 -1.08 0.49 -3.51
N MET A 182 -0.97 1.56 -2.71
CA MET A 182 0.19 2.46 -2.72
C MET A 182 1.48 1.72 -2.39
N ARG A 183 1.42 0.82 -1.40
CA ARG A 183 2.58 0.06 -0.93
C ARG A 183 2.95 -1.06 -1.90
N GLU A 184 1.99 -1.67 -2.58
CA GLU A 184 2.19 -2.83 -3.47
C GLU A 184 1.83 -2.51 -4.93
N PRO A 185 2.72 -1.85 -5.72
CA PRO A 185 2.46 -1.44 -7.10
C PRO A 185 2.17 -2.60 -8.05
N TRP A 186 2.78 -3.77 -7.79
CA TRP A 186 2.62 -4.94 -8.65
C TRP A 186 1.20 -5.49 -8.64
N CYS A 187 0.53 -5.32 -7.51
CA CYS A 187 -0.82 -5.81 -7.24
C CYS A 187 -1.81 -4.65 -7.06
N CYS A 188 -1.38 -3.43 -7.42
CA CYS A 188 -2.15 -2.21 -7.28
C CYS A 188 -3.42 -2.28 -8.13
N LEU A 189 -3.39 -2.95 -9.29
CA LEU A 189 -4.58 -3.12 -10.13
C LEU A 189 -5.69 -3.82 -9.35
N GLU A 190 -5.36 -4.94 -8.73
CA GLU A 190 -6.31 -5.84 -8.09
C GLU A 190 -6.74 -5.34 -6.71
N LEU A 191 -5.81 -4.71 -5.96
CA LEU A 191 -6.13 -4.03 -4.71
C LEU A 191 -7.06 -2.83 -4.95
N ILE A 192 -6.87 -2.11 -6.05
CA ILE A 192 -7.73 -0.96 -6.39
C ILE A 192 -9.06 -1.37 -6.98
N GLN A 193 -9.14 -2.52 -7.66
CA GLN A 193 -10.44 -3.14 -7.96
C GLN A 193 -11.20 -3.50 -6.69
N SER A 194 -10.51 -4.02 -5.67
CA SER A 194 -11.11 -4.34 -4.37
C SER A 194 -11.60 -3.08 -3.65
N TRP A 195 -10.78 -2.03 -3.62
CA TRP A 195 -11.17 -0.71 -3.11
C TRP A 195 -12.38 -0.15 -3.88
N SER A 196 -12.30 -0.11 -5.21
CA SER A 196 -13.34 0.36 -6.12
C SER A 196 -14.69 -0.32 -5.86
N ALA A 197 -14.68 -1.63 -5.66
CA ALA A 197 -15.87 -2.41 -5.30
C ALA A 197 -16.42 -2.05 -3.92
N GLU A 198 -15.53 -1.82 -2.94
CA GLU A 198 -15.91 -1.51 -1.56
C GLU A 198 -16.49 -0.10 -1.40
N VAL A 199 -15.91 0.90 -2.07
CA VAL A 199 -16.37 2.30 -2.00
C VAL A 199 -17.35 2.68 -3.11
N GLY A 200 -17.64 1.76 -4.04
CA GLY A 200 -18.55 1.99 -5.17
C GLY A 200 -18.05 3.04 -6.17
N GLN A 201 -16.73 3.21 -6.31
CA GLN A 201 -16.13 4.19 -7.22
C GLN A 201 -15.45 3.47 -8.40
N PRO A 202 -15.79 3.77 -9.67
CA PRO A 202 -15.23 3.07 -10.82
C PRO A 202 -13.77 3.44 -11.10
N LEU A 203 -13.02 2.53 -11.74
CA LEU A 203 -11.67 2.82 -12.25
C LEU A 203 -11.73 3.82 -13.41
N GLU A 204 -10.92 4.86 -13.34
CA GLU A 204 -10.86 5.90 -14.37
C GLU A 204 -10.14 5.43 -15.64
N THR A 205 -10.37 6.15 -16.74
CA THR A 205 -9.59 6.02 -17.98
C THR A 205 -8.91 7.35 -18.25
N PRO A 206 -7.59 7.48 -17.97
CA PRO A 206 -6.86 8.72 -18.19
C PRO A 206 -6.76 9.11 -19.66
N VAL A 207 -6.66 10.41 -19.90
CA VAL A 207 -6.69 11.02 -21.25
C VAL A 207 -5.46 10.63 -22.09
N ASP A 208 -4.32 10.37 -21.44
CA ASP A 208 -3.01 10.15 -22.06
C ASP A 208 -2.59 8.67 -22.12
N ILE A 209 -3.49 7.75 -21.78
CA ILE A 209 -3.16 6.33 -21.66
C ILE A 209 -2.60 5.72 -22.95
N THR A 210 -3.11 6.13 -24.10
CA THR A 210 -2.65 5.64 -25.41
C THR A 210 -1.23 6.12 -25.70
N GLU A 211 -0.92 7.40 -25.44
CA GLU A 211 0.43 7.95 -25.62
C GLU A 211 1.43 7.26 -24.68
N PHE A 212 1.03 7.01 -23.43
CA PHE A 212 1.85 6.30 -22.46
C PHE A 212 2.18 4.86 -22.91
N VAL A 213 1.17 4.10 -23.33
CA VAL A 213 1.36 2.71 -23.78
C VAL A 213 2.23 2.67 -25.04
N GLU A 214 1.95 3.53 -26.02
CA GLU A 214 2.79 3.67 -27.21
C GLU A 214 4.25 3.95 -26.84
N LYS A 215 4.50 4.92 -25.95
CA LYS A 215 5.85 5.26 -25.49
C LYS A 215 6.55 4.07 -24.84
N ARG A 216 5.86 3.31 -23.98
CA ARG A 216 6.43 2.12 -23.34
C ARG A 216 6.88 1.09 -24.38
N PHE A 217 6.00 0.73 -25.32
CA PHE A 217 6.24 -0.38 -26.24
C PHE A 217 7.08 0.01 -27.49
N GLN A 218 7.18 1.29 -27.85
CA GLN A 218 8.10 1.78 -28.89
C GLN A 218 9.59 1.54 -28.54
N THR A 219 9.94 1.49 -27.25
CA THR A 219 11.32 1.23 -26.80
C THR A 219 11.77 -0.22 -27.05
N ARG A 220 10.86 -1.19 -27.20
CA ARG A 220 11.18 -2.61 -27.46
C ARG A 220 11.59 -2.87 -28.92
N THR A 221 11.18 -2.05 -29.88
CA THR A 221 11.50 -2.22 -31.30
C THR A 221 12.85 -1.64 -31.68
N ALA A 222 13.37 -0.66 -30.94
CA ALA A 222 14.68 -0.05 -31.22
C ALA A 222 15.89 -0.89 -30.74
N SER A 223 15.71 -1.80 -29.77
CA SER A 223 16.78 -2.62 -29.19
C SER A 223 17.02 -3.96 -29.91
N LYS A 224 16.37 -4.19 -31.06
CA LYS A 224 16.48 -5.42 -31.86
C LYS A 224 17.21 -5.24 -33.21
N ASN A 225 17.90 -4.12 -33.43
CA ASN A 225 18.69 -3.86 -34.63
C ASN A 225 20.19 -3.77 -34.33
#